data_AF-A0A7Y7YU22-F1
#
_entry.id   AF-A0A7Y7YU22-F1
#
_cell.length_a   1.000
_cell.length_b   1.000
_cell.length_c   1.000
_cell.angle_alpha   90.00
_cell.angle_beta   90.00
_cell.angle_gamma   90.00
#
_symmetry.space_group_name_H-M   'P 1'
#
loop_
_entity.id
_entity.type
_entity.pdbx_description
1 polymer ?
#
loop_
_entity_poly.entity_id
_entity_poly.type
_entity_poly.pdbx_seq_one_letter_code
_entity_poly.pdbx_strand_id
1 'polypeptide(L)' 'MAIRNEKGQFVSTNTAMVADLQGFIDDWTHWAKQALRGGDKAEAARCMVEVRDCRQKLNALQA' A
#
# COMPACT_ATOMS: atom_id res chain seq x y z
N MET A 1 -4.07 18.26 -13.77
CA MET A 1 -3.33 16.99 -13.94
C MET A 1 -4.36 15.90 -14.09
N ALA A 2 -4.44 15.25 -15.26
CA ALA A 2 -5.47 14.27 -15.53
C ALA A 2 -4.89 12.87 -15.31
N ILE A 3 -5.24 12.23 -14.19
CA ILE A 3 -4.73 10.90 -13.84
C ILE A 3 -5.63 9.87 -14.52
N ARG A 4 -5.03 8.86 -15.16
CA ARG A 4 -5.76 7.77 -15.81
C ARG A 4 -5.40 6.45 -15.15
N ASN A 5 -6.41 5.61 -14.91
CA ASN A 5 -6.19 4.23 -14.44
C ASN A 5 -5.73 3.31 -15.59
N GLU A 6 -5.45 2.05 -15.27
CA GLU A 6 -5.02 1.02 -16.25
C GLU A 6 -6.02 0.79 -17.39
N LYS A 7 -7.29 1.16 -17.21
CA LYS A 7 -8.35 1.10 -18.23
C LYS A 7 -8.42 2.37 -19.10
N GLY A 8 -7.48 3.30 -18.92
CA GLY A 8 -7.44 4.58 -19.62
C GLY A 8 -8.51 5.59 -19.17
N GLN A 9 -9.24 5.30 -18.08
CA GLN A 9 -10.30 6.17 -17.56
C GLN A 9 -9.71 7.25 -16.67
N PHE A 10 -10.22 8.47 -16.80
CA PHE A 10 -9.85 9.55 -15.88
C PHE A 10 -10.35 9.23 -14.47
N VAL A 11 -9.43 9.27 -13.52
CA VAL A 11 -9.70 9.04 -12.11
C VAL A 11 -9.36 10.27 -11.30
N SER A 12 -10.08 10.47 -10.20
CA SER A 12 -9.75 11.51 -9.24
C SER A 12 -8.39 11.22 -8.59
N THR A 13 -7.72 12.26 -8.11
CA THR A 13 -6.47 12.11 -7.34
C THR A 13 -6.66 11.17 -6.16
N ASN A 14 -7.80 11.25 -5.46
CA ASN A 14 -8.09 10.35 -4.34
C ASN A 14 -8.20 8.89 -4.79
N THR A 15 -8.85 8.62 -5.93
CA THR A 15 -8.97 7.27 -6.48
C THR A 15 -7.62 6.70 -6.87
N ALA A 16 -6.74 7.52 -7.45
CA ALA A 16 -5.37 7.12 -7.77
C ALA A 16 -4.56 6.82 -6.51
N MET A 17 -4.62 7.68 -5.50
CA MET A 17 -3.95 7.47 -4.22
C MET A 17 -4.45 6.22 -3.49
N VAL A 18 -5.74 5.92 -3.53
CA VAL A 18 -6.29 4.68 -2.96
C VAL A 18 -5.71 3.45 -3.67
N ALA A 19 -5.61 3.48 -5.00
CA ALA A 19 -5.01 2.38 -5.76
C ALA A 19 -3.52 2.20 -5.43
N ASP A 20 -2.76 3.29 -5.35
CA ASP A 20 -1.34 3.26 -4.99
C ASP A 20 -1.13 2.73 -3.57
N LEU A 21 -1.91 3.22 -2.60
CA LEU A 21 -1.85 2.74 -1.20
C LEU A 21 -2.19 1.25 -1.09
N GLN A 22 -3.14 0.78 -1.89
CA GLN A 22 -3.48 -0.65 -1.93
C GLN A 22 -2.32 -1.48 -2.49
N GLY A 23 -1.67 -1.02 -3.57
CA GLY A 23 -0.47 -1.66 -4.12
C GLY A 23 0.68 -1.70 -3.11
N PHE A 24 0.94 -0.60 -2.41
CA PHE A 24 1.96 -0.56 -1.37
C PHE A 24 1.66 -1.51 -0.20
N ILE A 25 0.40 -1.63 0.22
CA ILE A 25 0.00 -2.60 1.25
C ILE A 25 0.34 -4.03 0.82
N ASP A 26 0.04 -4.38 -0.43
CA ASP A 26 0.30 -5.72 -0.96
C ASP A 26 1.81 -6.00 -1.04
N ASP A 27 2.59 -5.03 -1.53
CA ASP A 27 4.05 -5.13 -1.60
C ASP A 27 4.68 -5.26 -0.22
N TRP A 28 4.38 -4.36 0.72
CA TRP A 28 4.93 -4.43 2.08
C TRP A 28 4.51 -5.71 2.79
N THR A 29 3.30 -6.20 2.55
CA THR A 29 2.86 -7.50 3.07
C THR A 29 3.66 -8.66 2.46
N HIS A 30 3.99 -8.60 1.17
CA HIS A 30 4.85 -9.58 0.52
C HIS A 30 6.26 -9.59 1.14
N TRP A 31 6.88 -8.43 1.29
CA TRP A 31 8.20 -8.28 1.92
C TRP A 31 8.20 -8.75 3.37
N ALA A 32 7.17 -8.42 4.15
CA ALA A 32 7.02 -8.92 5.51
C ALA A 32 7.00 -10.45 5.57
N LYS A 33 6.24 -11.10 4.67
CA LYS A 33 6.20 -12.57 4.57
C LYS A 33 7.55 -13.15 4.17
N GLN A 34 8.25 -12.52 3.23
CA GLN A 34 9.58 -12.96 2.81
C GLN A 34 10.61 -12.83 3.93
N ALA A 35 10.59 -11.72 4.69
CA ALA A 35 11.42 -11.52 5.86
C ALA A 35 11.17 -12.57 6.94
N LEU A 36 9.89 -12.88 7.23
CA LEU A 36 9.52 -13.97 8.15
C LEU A 36 10.02 -15.33 7.69
N ARG A 37 9.94 -15.63 6.39
CA ARG A 37 10.48 -16.88 5.81
C ARG A 37 11.99 -16.95 5.91
N GLY A 38 12.68 -15.81 5.83
CA GLY A 38 14.13 -15.68 6.05
C GLY A 38 14.55 -15.68 7.52
N GLY A 39 13.61 -15.67 8.47
CA GLY A 39 13.88 -15.59 9.90
C GLY A 39 14.12 -14.18 10.44
N ASP A 40 14.06 -13.14 9.59
CA ASP A 40 14.24 -11.75 9.99
C ASP A 40 12.93 -11.15 10.48
N LYS A 41 12.68 -11.30 11.78
CA LYS A 41 11.50 -10.75 12.45
C LYS A 41 11.53 -9.23 12.57
N ALA A 42 12.72 -8.63 12.60
CA ALA A 42 12.86 -7.18 12.74
C ALA A 42 12.42 -6.49 11.44
N GLU A 43 12.86 -7.02 10.30
CA GLU A 43 12.47 -6.52 8.98
C GLU A 43 10.99 -6.78 8.71
N ALA A 44 10.47 -7.94 9.12
CA ALA A 44 9.03 -8.21 9.05
C ALA A 44 8.20 -7.20 9.87
N ALA A 45 8.66 -6.85 11.07
CA ALA A 45 7.99 -5.86 11.91
C ALA A 45 8.02 -4.46 11.28
N ARG A 46 9.14 -4.05 10.67
CA ARG A 46 9.25 -2.79 9.93
C ARG A 46 8.28 -2.72 8.77
N CYS A 47 8.26 -3.76 7.92
CA CYS A 47 7.32 -3.84 6.81
C CYS A 47 5.86 -3.73 7.28
N MET A 48 5.51 -4.35 8.41
CA MET A 48 4.16 -4.27 8.97
C MET A 48 3.81 -2.89 9.55
N VAL A 49 4.79 -2.09 9.97
CA VAL A 49 4.58 -0.68 10.34
C VAL A 49 4.20 0.14 9.11
N GLU A 50 4.89 -0.06 7.99
CA GLU A 50 4.55 0.62 6.72
C GLU A 50 3.16 0.22 6.21
N VAL A 51 2.79 -1.08 6.31
CA VAL A 51 1.42 -1.53 6.01
C VAL A 51 0.39 -0.80 6.87
N ARG A 52 0.68 -0.64 8.17
CA ARG A 52 -0.23 0.04 9.10
C ARG A 52 -0.40 1.51 8.72
N ASP A 53 0.68 2.21 8.38
CA ASP A 53 0.63 3.61 7.95
C ASP A 53 -0.17 3.77 6.64
N CYS A 54 0.06 2.89 5.67
CA CYS A 54 -0.71 2.88 4.41
C CYS A 54 -2.21 2.68 4.67
N ARG A 55 -2.58 1.76 5.58
CA ARG A 55 -3.97 1.53 5.97
C ARG A 55 -4.59 2.73 6.67
N GLN A 56 -3.85 3.44 7.52
CA GLN A 56 -4.34 4.65 8.17
C GLN A 56 -4.63 5.76 7.14
N LYS A 57 -3.72 5.97 6.18
CA LYS A 57 -3.91 6.91 5.07
C LYS A 57 -5.10 6.52 4.19
N LEU A 58 -5.24 5.23 3.89
CA LEU A 58 -6.35 4.72 3.09
C LEU A 58 -7.70 4.94 3.79
N ASN A 59 -7.79 4.66 5.09
CA ASN A 59 -8.99 4.96 5.88
C ASN A 59 -9.30 6.46 5.92
N ALA A 60 -8.28 7.32 6.05
CA ALA A 60 -8.47 8.76 6.05
C ALA A 60 -8.96 9.32 4.69
N LEU A 61 -8.64 8.64 3.59
CA LEU A 61 -9.11 9.00 2.25
C LEU A 61 -10.52 8.46 1.95
N GLN A 62 -10.98 7.46 2.70
CA GLN A 62 -12.29 6.82 2.53
C GLN A 62 -13.35 7.29 3.54
N ALA A 63 -12.94 7.97 4.62
CA ALA A 63 -13.81 8.58 5.62
C ALA A 63 -14.40 9.90 5.14
#